data_AF-A0A973NL45-F1
#
_entry.id   AF-A0A973NL45-F1
#
_cell.length_a   1.000
_cell.length_b   1.000
_cell.length_c   1.000
_cell.angle_alpha   90.00
_cell.angle_beta   90.00
_cell.angle_gamma   90.00
#
_symmetry.space_group_name_H-M   'P 1'
#
loop_
_entity.id
_entity.type
_entity.pdbx_description
1 polymer ?
#
loop_
_entity_poly.entity_id
_entity_poly.type
_entity_poly.pdbx_seq_one_letter_code
_entity_poly.pdbx_strand_id
1 'polypeptide(L)'
;MRRVLITALATAAAAGLAISTPASASILDMSASASQGTLAHNANNQQQGTTVTADLGSNGPNIVNFDGHTTGDDELFLAGGNGQATIEGAEISAHNNALFYSADIYLTGHAGMSWIELALTGTNDNSPSYIDFYLTDSLTNTETMFHLLIGSGDTHYGFGVDGGSSITNLRFVTDPTSTTVSLIKQVRIIAAPGAIPEPSTWGMMLLGFAGIGMAVRRSKKRNPALLQIA
;
A
#
# COMPACT_ATOMS: atom_id res chain seq x y z
N MET A 1 24.90 55.34 -10.19
CA MET A 1 23.97 54.71 -9.21
C MET A 1 23.18 53.51 -9.76
N ARG A 2 22.88 53.40 -11.07
CA ARG A 2 22.14 52.26 -11.66
C ARG A 2 22.83 50.88 -11.63
N ARG A 3 24.14 50.81 -11.36
CA ARG A 3 24.90 49.53 -11.38
C ARG A 3 24.85 48.75 -10.06
N VAL A 4 24.53 49.40 -8.94
CA VAL A 4 24.47 48.77 -7.61
C VAL A 4 23.16 47.99 -7.39
N LEU A 5 22.09 48.38 -8.10
CA LEU A 5 20.78 47.74 -8.01
C LEU A 5 20.67 46.41 -8.79
N ILE A 6 21.59 46.13 -9.72
CA ILE A 6 21.55 44.91 -10.54
C ILE A 6 22.24 43.75 -9.81
N THR A 7 23.25 44.02 -8.98
CA THR A 7 23.96 42.99 -8.20
C THR A 7 23.11 42.45 -7.04
N ALA A 8 22.27 43.27 -6.42
CA ALA A 8 21.41 42.86 -5.31
C ALA A 8 20.28 41.90 -5.73
N LEU A 9 19.83 41.96 -7.00
CA LEU A 9 18.77 41.07 -7.50
C LEU A 9 19.30 39.67 -7.84
N ALA A 10 20.59 39.55 -8.17
CA ALA A 10 21.23 38.26 -8.44
C ALA A 10 21.50 37.46 -7.15
N THR A 11 21.64 38.13 -6.00
CA THR A 11 21.90 37.49 -4.71
C THR A 11 20.63 36.94 -4.04
N ALA A 12 19.46 37.50 -4.35
CA ALA A 12 18.18 36.99 -3.83
C ALA A 12 17.73 35.66 -4.49
N ALA A 13 18.22 35.35 -5.69
CA ALA A 13 17.93 34.08 -6.37
C ALA A 13 18.78 32.90 -5.87
N ALA A 14 19.90 33.17 -5.19
CA ALA A 14 20.84 32.14 -4.72
C ALA A 14 20.58 31.65 -3.28
N ALA A 15 19.76 32.38 -2.49
CA ALA A 15 19.52 32.06 -1.08
C ALA A 15 18.31 31.11 -0.84
N GLY A 16 17.64 30.67 -1.90
CA GLY A 16 16.44 29.82 -1.83
C GLY A 16 16.68 28.37 -2.27
N LEU A 17 17.89 27.82 -2.07
CA LEU A 17 18.11 26.38 -2.18
C LEU A 17 17.42 25.71 -0.99
N ALA A 18 16.09 25.59 -1.06
CA ALA A 18 15.32 24.71 -0.21
C ALA A 18 15.84 23.29 -0.48
N ILE A 19 16.69 22.82 0.42
CA ILE A 19 17.10 21.42 0.48
C ILE A 19 15.82 20.64 0.75
N SER A 20 15.23 20.09 -0.31
CA SER A 20 14.15 19.12 -0.20
C SER A 20 14.77 17.85 0.34
N THR A 21 14.54 17.57 1.61
CA THR A 21 14.80 16.23 2.13
C THR A 21 13.76 15.31 1.49
N PRO A 22 14.16 14.16 0.92
CA PRO A 22 13.19 13.17 0.47
C PRO A 22 12.29 12.80 1.65
N ALA A 23 10.98 12.68 1.41
CA ALA A 23 10.09 12.12 2.40
C ALA A 23 10.52 10.68 2.69
N SER A 24 10.87 10.38 3.94
CA SER A 24 11.16 9.01 4.37
C SER A 24 9.83 8.28 4.55
N ALA A 25 9.47 7.48 3.56
CA ALA A 25 8.35 6.56 3.62
C ALA A 25 8.78 5.24 4.27
N SER A 26 7.94 4.66 5.15
CA SER A 26 8.25 3.40 5.84
C SER A 26 6.99 2.57 6.09
N ILE A 27 7.16 1.25 6.13
CA ILE A 27 6.14 0.28 6.53
C ILE A 27 6.42 -0.12 7.98
N LEU A 28 5.37 -0.16 8.81
CA LEU A 28 5.47 -0.38 10.25
C LEU A 28 4.55 -1.53 10.68
N ASP A 29 5.06 -2.38 11.58
CA ASP A 29 4.22 -3.25 12.40
C ASP A 29 3.50 -2.40 13.45
N MET A 30 2.19 -2.54 13.52
CA MET A 30 1.31 -1.77 14.37
C MET A 30 0.33 -2.69 15.07
N SER A 31 -0.14 -2.29 16.24
CA SER A 31 -1.16 -3.06 16.94
C SER A 31 -2.38 -3.28 16.05
N ALA A 32 -2.86 -4.52 15.97
CA ALA A 32 -4.12 -4.82 15.29
C ALA A 32 -5.24 -3.93 15.85
N SER A 33 -6.15 -3.51 14.98
CA SER A 33 -7.23 -2.58 15.25
C SER A 33 -6.80 -1.18 15.69
N ALA A 34 -5.51 -0.81 15.55
CA ALA A 34 -5.05 0.57 15.70
C ALA A 34 -5.72 1.52 14.68
N SER A 35 -6.21 0.98 13.56
CA SER A 35 -7.04 1.68 12.60
C SER A 35 -8.22 0.81 12.17
N GLN A 36 -9.44 1.35 12.17
CA GLN A 36 -10.61 0.61 11.73
C GLN A 36 -10.77 0.70 10.21
N GLY A 37 -10.01 -0.13 9.49
CA GLY A 37 -10.15 -0.30 8.05
C GLY A 37 -11.49 -0.94 7.64
N THR A 38 -11.73 -0.98 6.33
CA THR A 38 -12.92 -1.62 5.74
C THR A 38 -12.70 -3.12 5.69
N LEU A 39 -13.68 -3.89 6.17
CA LEU A 39 -13.63 -5.35 6.12
C LEU A 39 -13.77 -5.85 4.68
N ALA A 40 -12.98 -6.87 4.35
CA ALA A 40 -13.18 -7.68 3.16
C ALA A 40 -14.39 -8.59 3.36
N HIS A 41 -15.33 -8.51 2.43
CA HIS A 41 -16.58 -9.26 2.43
C HIS A 41 -16.70 -10.09 1.16
N ASN A 42 -17.16 -11.32 1.30
CA ASN A 42 -17.52 -12.13 0.16
C ASN A 42 -19.04 -12.08 0.00
N ALA A 43 -19.57 -11.41 -1.03
CA ALA A 43 -20.99 -11.08 -1.21
C ALA A 43 -21.92 -12.30 -1.40
N ASN A 44 -21.96 -13.22 -0.43
CA ASN A 44 -22.63 -14.52 -0.38
C ASN A 44 -22.21 -15.59 -1.41
N ASN A 45 -21.19 -15.33 -2.23
CA ASN A 45 -20.79 -16.25 -3.28
C ASN A 45 -19.58 -17.07 -2.84
N GLN A 46 -19.77 -18.34 -2.51
CA GLN A 46 -18.63 -19.24 -2.30
C GLN A 46 -17.70 -19.23 -3.53
N GLN A 47 -16.39 -19.18 -3.29
CA GLN A 47 -15.38 -19.24 -4.35
C GLN A 47 -14.36 -20.32 -4.03
N GLN A 48 -13.85 -20.97 -5.08
CA GLN A 48 -12.77 -21.94 -5.00
C GLN A 48 -11.82 -21.73 -6.17
N GLY A 49 -10.53 -21.85 -5.92
CA GLY A 49 -9.48 -21.81 -6.94
C GLY A 49 -8.16 -21.32 -6.38
N THR A 50 -7.13 -21.23 -7.23
CA THR A 50 -5.80 -20.71 -6.86
C THR A 50 -5.80 -19.22 -6.50
N THR A 51 -6.88 -18.51 -6.82
CA THR A 51 -7.10 -17.14 -6.38
C THR A 51 -8.57 -16.95 -6.09
N VAL A 52 -8.88 -16.40 -4.92
CA VAL A 52 -10.24 -16.04 -4.50
C VAL A 52 -10.31 -14.54 -4.22
N THR A 53 -11.49 -13.96 -4.35
CA THR A 53 -11.70 -12.51 -4.32
C THR A 53 -12.80 -12.10 -3.36
N ALA A 54 -12.57 -11.01 -2.64
CA ALA A 54 -13.54 -10.34 -1.78
C ALA A 54 -13.66 -8.85 -2.16
N ASP A 55 -14.71 -8.19 -1.69
CA ASP A 55 -14.94 -6.75 -1.90
C ASP A 55 -14.72 -5.99 -0.57
N LEU A 56 -14.10 -4.81 -0.64
CA LEU A 56 -14.10 -3.85 0.46
C LEU A 56 -15.41 -3.06 0.51
N GLY A 57 -16.34 -3.57 1.31
CA GLY A 57 -17.70 -3.04 1.42
C GLY A 57 -18.67 -3.77 0.48
N SER A 58 -19.96 -3.46 0.55
CA SER A 58 -20.98 -4.23 -0.17
C SER A 58 -20.95 -4.08 -1.70
N ASN A 59 -20.18 -3.13 -2.26
CA ASN A 59 -20.04 -2.81 -3.70
C ASN A 59 -18.87 -1.83 -3.94
N GLY A 60 -17.74 -1.97 -3.25
CA GLY A 60 -16.61 -1.03 -3.37
C GLY A 60 -15.85 -1.23 -4.69
N PRO A 61 -15.14 -0.21 -5.23
CA PRO A 61 -14.28 -0.40 -6.40
C PRO A 61 -13.04 -1.27 -6.11
N ASN A 62 -12.80 -1.60 -4.84
CA ASN A 62 -11.58 -2.23 -4.38
C ASN A 62 -11.85 -3.71 -4.09
N ILE A 63 -11.45 -4.55 -5.03
CA ILE A 63 -11.46 -6.01 -4.89
C ILE A 63 -10.16 -6.42 -4.21
N VAL A 64 -10.27 -7.24 -3.17
CA VAL A 64 -9.17 -7.90 -2.46
C VAL A 64 -8.98 -9.28 -3.08
N ASN A 65 -7.76 -9.59 -3.47
CA ASN A 65 -7.38 -10.88 -4.03
C ASN A 65 -6.58 -11.63 -2.96
N PHE A 66 -6.86 -12.92 -2.86
CA PHE A 66 -6.13 -13.86 -2.02
C PHE A 66 -5.57 -14.94 -2.93
N ASP A 67 -4.25 -15.08 -2.92
CA ASP A 67 -3.51 -16.17 -3.53
C ASP A 67 -2.74 -16.88 -2.42
N GLY A 68 -2.47 -18.17 -2.55
CA GLY A 68 -1.82 -18.92 -1.48
C GLY A 68 -1.37 -20.30 -1.90
N HIS A 69 -0.35 -20.76 -1.20
CA HIS A 69 0.19 -22.10 -1.34
C HIS A 69 -0.19 -22.90 -0.10
N THR A 70 -0.71 -24.10 -0.32
CA THR A 70 -1.26 -24.94 0.74
C THR A 70 -0.56 -26.30 0.78
N THR A 71 -0.84 -27.10 1.81
CA THR A 71 -0.39 -28.49 1.86
C THR A 71 -1.07 -29.38 0.81
N GLY A 72 -2.12 -28.90 0.14
CA GLY A 72 -2.89 -29.60 -0.90
C GLY A 72 -2.52 -29.14 -2.31
N ASP A 73 -3.52 -28.92 -3.15
CA ASP A 73 -3.36 -28.57 -4.58
C ASP A 73 -3.21 -27.05 -4.84
N ASP A 74 -2.74 -26.28 -3.85
CA ASP A 74 -2.67 -24.80 -3.89
C ASP A 74 -4.02 -24.12 -4.22
N GLU A 75 -5.13 -24.78 -3.91
CA GLU A 75 -6.45 -24.20 -4.01
C GLU A 75 -6.86 -23.53 -2.70
N LEU A 76 -7.50 -22.37 -2.83
CA LEU A 76 -8.12 -21.64 -1.74
C LEU A 76 -9.63 -21.80 -1.82
N PHE A 77 -10.26 -21.81 -0.65
CA PHE A 77 -11.70 -21.73 -0.51
C PHE A 77 -12.06 -20.46 0.27
N LEU A 78 -12.91 -19.63 -0.34
CA LEU A 78 -13.48 -18.45 0.32
C LEU A 78 -14.94 -18.76 0.67
N ALA A 79 -15.21 -18.85 1.98
CA ALA A 79 -16.53 -19.12 2.49
C ALA A 79 -17.52 -18.00 2.08
N GLY A 80 -18.70 -18.41 1.60
CA GLY A 80 -19.78 -17.49 1.28
C GLY A 80 -20.56 -17.11 2.53
N GLY A 81 -20.96 -15.84 2.64
CA GLY A 81 -21.90 -15.37 3.66
C GLY A 81 -21.90 -13.84 3.78
N ASN A 82 -22.91 -13.29 4.46
CA ASN A 82 -23.03 -11.83 4.67
C ASN A 82 -21.99 -11.24 5.65
N GLY A 83 -21.02 -12.06 6.07
CA GLY A 83 -20.05 -11.76 7.12
C GLY A 83 -18.69 -11.36 6.58
N GLN A 84 -17.70 -11.46 7.46
CA GLN A 84 -16.29 -11.24 7.13
C GLN A 84 -15.78 -12.38 6.25
N ALA A 85 -14.93 -12.07 5.27
CA ALA A 85 -14.24 -13.09 4.50
C ALA A 85 -13.48 -14.04 5.45
N THR A 86 -13.69 -15.34 5.25
CA THR A 86 -12.93 -16.41 5.89
C THR A 86 -12.40 -17.29 4.77
N ILE A 87 -11.08 -17.43 4.72
CA ILE A 87 -10.35 -18.16 3.70
C ILE A 87 -9.71 -19.38 4.36
N GLU A 88 -9.92 -20.53 3.73
CA GLU A 88 -9.42 -21.85 4.09
C GLU A 88 -8.60 -22.41 2.93
N GLY A 89 -7.63 -23.28 3.22
CA GLY A 89 -7.02 -24.11 2.19
C GLY A 89 -8.02 -25.18 1.74
N ALA A 90 -8.11 -25.43 0.44
CA ALA A 90 -9.01 -26.42 -0.15
C ALA A 90 -8.26 -27.68 -0.60
N GLU A 91 -8.73 -28.85 -0.17
CA GLU A 91 -8.65 -30.08 -0.98
C GLU A 91 -10.00 -30.23 -1.70
N ILE A 92 -9.95 -30.48 -3.01
CA ILE A 92 -11.12 -30.42 -3.90
C ILE A 92 -12.31 -31.24 -3.34
N SER A 93 -13.45 -30.56 -3.18
CA SER A 93 -14.82 -31.07 -2.90
C SER A 93 -15.30 -31.24 -1.45
N ALA A 94 -14.48 -31.09 -0.41
CA ALA A 94 -14.95 -31.39 0.96
C ALA A 94 -15.03 -30.21 1.94
N HIS A 95 -14.30 -29.10 1.71
CA HIS A 95 -13.74 -28.28 2.81
C HIS A 95 -12.96 -29.20 3.76
N ASN A 96 -11.69 -28.88 4.01
CA ASN A 96 -10.94 -29.21 5.24
C ASN A 96 -9.48 -29.56 4.96
N ASN A 97 -8.66 -29.06 5.89
CA ASN A 97 -7.32 -29.49 6.28
C ASN A 97 -6.13 -29.14 5.40
N ALA A 98 -6.30 -28.54 4.22
CA ALA A 98 -5.13 -27.95 3.57
C ALA A 98 -4.67 -26.74 4.37
N LEU A 99 -3.44 -26.78 4.87
CA LEU A 99 -2.86 -25.70 5.68
C LEU A 99 -2.06 -24.78 4.77
N PHE A 100 -2.08 -23.48 5.04
CA PHE A 100 -1.29 -22.49 4.32
C PHE A 100 0.19 -22.58 4.71
N TYR A 101 1.05 -22.62 3.69
CA TYR A 101 2.48 -22.34 3.79
C TYR A 101 2.79 -20.88 3.46
N SER A 102 2.04 -20.30 2.54
CA SER A 102 2.09 -18.86 2.28
C SER A 102 0.79 -18.37 1.70
N ALA A 103 0.49 -17.09 1.89
CA ALA A 103 -0.56 -16.42 1.14
C ALA A 103 -0.22 -14.96 0.90
N ASP A 104 -0.69 -14.45 -0.24
CA ASP A 104 -0.59 -13.09 -0.71
C ASP A 104 -1.98 -12.43 -0.65
N ILE A 105 -2.00 -11.18 -0.18
CA ILE A 105 -3.20 -10.35 -0.03
C ILE A 105 -2.93 -8.99 -0.65
N TYR A 106 -3.69 -8.67 -1.71
CA TYR A 106 -3.49 -7.45 -2.46
C TYR A 106 -4.79 -6.92 -3.08
N LEU A 107 -4.84 -5.62 -3.33
CA LEU A 107 -5.93 -5.02 -4.09
C LEU A 107 -5.74 -5.23 -5.60
N THR A 108 -6.82 -5.33 -6.36
CA THR A 108 -6.76 -5.52 -7.81
C THR A 108 -5.87 -4.48 -8.50
N GLY A 109 -4.97 -4.95 -9.37
CA GLY A 109 -3.97 -4.11 -10.01
C GLY A 109 -2.81 -3.69 -9.09
N HIS A 110 -2.66 -4.35 -7.93
CA HIS A 110 -1.70 -3.98 -6.88
C HIS A 110 -1.88 -2.52 -6.43
N ALA A 111 -3.13 -2.09 -6.29
CA ALA A 111 -3.44 -0.76 -5.79
C ALA A 111 -2.92 -0.60 -4.35
N GLY A 112 -2.42 0.60 -4.03
CA GLY A 112 -1.81 0.87 -2.73
C GLY A 112 -2.81 0.81 -1.57
N MET A 113 -2.32 0.35 -0.43
CA MET A 113 -3.01 0.28 0.86
C MET A 113 -2.23 1.11 1.88
N SER A 114 -2.90 1.95 2.64
CA SER A 114 -2.26 2.66 3.76
C SER A 114 -2.29 1.86 5.06
N TRP A 115 -3.16 0.84 5.11
CA TRP A 115 -3.32 -0.06 6.24
C TRP A 115 -3.83 -1.41 5.75
N ILE A 116 -3.30 -2.48 6.31
CA ILE A 116 -3.84 -3.83 6.19
C ILE A 116 -3.78 -4.53 7.56
N GLU A 117 -4.85 -5.22 7.91
CA GLU A 117 -4.94 -6.05 9.11
C GLU A 117 -5.61 -7.37 8.75
N LEU A 118 -5.21 -8.43 9.45
CA LEU A 118 -5.77 -9.76 9.30
C LEU A 118 -5.61 -10.53 10.61
N ALA A 119 -6.41 -11.57 10.78
CA ALA A 119 -6.20 -12.58 11.79
C ALA A 119 -5.88 -13.91 11.13
N LEU A 120 -4.86 -14.59 11.65
CA LEU A 120 -4.45 -15.92 11.23
C LEU A 120 -4.71 -16.91 12.35
N THR A 121 -5.27 -18.06 12.00
CA THR A 121 -5.47 -19.15 12.96
C THR A 121 -4.32 -20.14 12.81
N GLY A 122 -3.34 -20.06 13.74
CA GLY A 122 -2.23 -21.00 13.80
C GLY A 122 -2.66 -22.37 14.34
N THR A 123 -2.02 -23.44 13.87
CA THR A 123 -2.34 -24.83 14.28
C THR A 123 -1.39 -25.41 15.33
N ASN A 124 -0.42 -24.64 15.82
CA ASN A 124 0.63 -25.17 16.69
C ASN A 124 0.21 -25.08 18.15
N ASP A 125 -0.24 -26.21 18.71
CA ASP A 125 -0.79 -26.24 20.07
C ASP A 125 0.25 -26.21 21.19
N ASN A 126 1.54 -26.43 20.90
CA ASN A 126 2.53 -26.75 21.95
C ASN A 126 3.90 -26.08 21.86
N SER A 127 4.13 -25.15 20.92
CA SER A 127 5.40 -24.42 20.80
C SER A 127 5.18 -22.99 20.31
N PRO A 128 6.01 -22.02 20.72
CA PRO A 128 6.03 -20.72 20.06
C PRO A 128 6.44 -20.93 18.60
N SER A 129 5.54 -20.59 17.71
CA SER A 129 5.73 -20.65 16.27
C SER A 129 5.87 -19.24 15.72
N TYR A 130 6.56 -19.10 14.60
CA TYR A 130 6.80 -17.81 13.99
C TYR A 130 6.31 -17.80 12.55
N ILE A 131 5.90 -16.62 12.11
CA ILE A 131 5.46 -16.35 10.76
C ILE A 131 6.23 -15.13 10.24
N ASP A 132 6.68 -15.23 9.00
CA ASP A 132 7.35 -14.14 8.31
C ASP A 132 6.34 -13.40 7.44
N PHE A 133 6.21 -12.09 7.64
CA PHE A 133 5.42 -11.22 6.78
C PHE A 133 6.35 -10.42 5.88
N TYR A 134 6.07 -10.42 4.58
CA TYR A 134 6.74 -9.62 3.56
C TYR A 134 5.74 -8.62 3.01
N LEU A 135 6.00 -7.32 3.19
CA LEU A 135 5.15 -6.26 2.66
C LEU A 135 5.86 -5.51 1.56
N THR A 136 5.26 -5.50 0.37
CA THR A 136 5.78 -4.80 -0.81
C THR A 136 5.22 -3.38 -0.88
N ASP A 137 6.04 -2.40 -1.18
CA ASP A 137 5.61 -1.01 -1.38
C ASP A 137 5.22 -0.69 -2.85
N SER A 138 4.70 0.52 -3.09
CA SER A 138 4.35 1.00 -4.44
C SER A 138 5.54 1.26 -5.37
N LEU A 139 6.76 1.25 -4.85
CA LEU A 139 7.98 1.36 -5.65
C LEU A 139 8.51 -0.02 -6.05
N THR A 140 7.79 -1.11 -5.73
CA THR A 140 8.04 -2.51 -6.14
C THR A 140 9.39 -3.09 -5.71
N ASN A 141 10.16 -2.39 -4.88
CA ASN A 141 11.57 -2.69 -4.66
C ASN A 141 11.95 -2.97 -3.20
N THR A 142 11.02 -2.91 -2.26
CA THR A 142 11.34 -3.17 -0.84
C THR A 142 10.26 -4.04 -0.21
N GLU A 143 10.60 -5.30 0.01
CA GLU A 143 9.88 -6.17 0.94
C GLU A 143 10.38 -5.87 2.35
N THR A 144 9.52 -5.32 3.19
CA THR A 144 9.81 -5.20 4.62
C THR A 144 9.42 -6.51 5.29
N MET A 145 10.38 -7.16 5.95
CA MET A 145 10.16 -8.44 6.62
C MET A 145 9.88 -8.25 8.11
N PHE A 146 8.80 -8.83 8.61
CA PHE A 146 8.47 -8.91 10.03
C PHE A 146 8.39 -10.37 10.47
N HIS A 147 9.20 -10.75 11.46
CA HIS A 147 9.22 -12.09 12.04
C HIS A 147 8.42 -12.09 13.34
N LEU A 148 7.16 -12.50 13.29
CA LEU A 148 6.20 -12.33 14.37
C LEU A 148 5.76 -13.68 14.96
N LEU A 149 5.42 -13.68 16.24
CA LEU A 149 4.90 -14.87 16.91
C LEU A 149 3.49 -15.18 16.38
N ILE A 150 3.18 -16.47 16.21
CA ILE A 150 1.83 -16.97 15.99
C ILE A 150 1.49 -18.00 17.08
N GLY A 151 0.33 -17.84 17.71
CA GLY A 151 -0.18 -18.77 18.72
C GLY A 151 -1.07 -19.86 18.13
N SER A 152 -1.53 -20.78 18.98
CA SER A 152 -2.71 -21.59 18.67
C SER A 152 -3.96 -20.73 18.73
N GLY A 153 -4.82 -20.84 17.72
CA GLY A 153 -5.98 -19.97 17.57
C GLY A 153 -5.65 -18.65 16.88
N ASP A 154 -6.51 -17.65 17.11
CA ASP A 154 -6.51 -16.41 16.33
C ASP A 154 -5.45 -15.43 16.84
N THR A 155 -4.50 -15.12 15.97
CA THR A 155 -3.54 -14.04 16.20
C THR A 155 -3.77 -12.93 15.17
N HIS A 156 -3.90 -11.69 15.65
CA HIS A 156 -4.15 -10.52 14.81
C HIS A 156 -2.86 -9.77 14.52
N TYR A 157 -2.72 -9.34 13.27
CA TYR A 157 -1.57 -8.59 12.77
C TYR A 157 -2.06 -7.33 12.04
N GLY A 158 -1.39 -6.21 12.26
CA GLY A 158 -1.70 -4.92 11.64
C GLY A 158 -0.45 -4.28 11.07
N PHE A 159 -0.54 -3.79 9.85
CA PHE A 159 0.55 -3.11 9.17
C PHE A 159 0.08 -1.79 8.60
N GLY A 160 0.87 -0.75 8.84
CA GLY A 160 0.60 0.61 8.37
C GLY A 160 1.77 1.20 7.63
N VAL A 161 1.53 2.35 7.02
CA VAL A 161 2.56 3.15 6.36
C VAL A 161 2.64 4.55 6.95
N ASP A 162 3.85 5.12 6.93
CA ASP A 162 4.10 6.54 7.17
C ASP A 162 4.76 7.18 5.94
N GLY A 163 4.74 8.51 5.88
CA GLY A 163 5.53 9.29 4.91
C GLY A 163 5.04 9.20 3.45
N GLY A 164 3.75 8.91 3.22
CA GLY A 164 3.16 8.88 1.89
C GLY A 164 3.44 7.59 1.08
N SER A 165 3.98 6.55 1.74
CA SER A 165 4.09 5.21 1.13
C SER A 165 2.73 4.54 0.96
N SER A 166 2.74 3.39 0.30
CA SER A 166 1.60 2.46 0.32
C SER A 166 2.09 1.02 0.20
N ILE A 167 1.36 0.09 0.82
CA ILE A 167 1.55 -1.35 0.73
C ILE A 167 0.78 -1.83 -0.51
N THR A 168 1.42 -2.51 -1.43
CA THR A 168 0.79 -3.07 -2.64
C THR A 168 0.51 -4.56 -2.52
N ASN A 169 1.25 -5.26 -1.68
CA ASN A 169 1.07 -6.65 -1.36
C ASN A 169 1.47 -6.94 0.09
N LEU A 170 0.70 -7.79 0.77
CA LEU A 170 1.11 -8.44 2.01
C LEU A 170 1.22 -9.93 1.71
N ARG A 171 2.39 -10.50 1.95
CA ARG A 171 2.61 -11.94 1.93
C ARG A 171 2.93 -12.41 3.33
N PHE A 172 2.39 -13.55 3.73
CA PHE A 172 2.98 -14.30 4.83
C PHE A 172 3.59 -15.60 4.33
N VAL A 173 4.61 -16.08 5.03
CA VAL A 173 5.26 -17.37 4.81
C VAL A 173 5.43 -18.04 6.17
N THR A 174 5.08 -19.32 6.25
CA THR A 174 5.30 -20.16 7.41
C THR A 174 6.44 -21.13 7.13
N ASP A 175 7.10 -21.60 8.19
CA ASP A 175 8.00 -22.74 8.09
C ASP A 175 7.16 -24.03 8.05
N PRO A 176 7.10 -24.75 6.90
CA PRO A 176 6.24 -25.92 6.73
C PRO A 176 6.56 -27.05 7.72
N THR A 177 7.71 -27.01 8.38
CA THR A 177 8.13 -28.05 9.34
C THR A 177 7.73 -27.76 10.78
N SER A 178 7.37 -26.51 11.10
CA SER A 178 7.15 -26.07 12.49
C SER A 178 5.93 -25.18 12.68
N THR A 179 5.41 -24.60 11.59
CA THR A 179 4.33 -23.62 11.64
C THR A 179 3.42 -23.74 10.42
N THR A 180 2.13 -23.88 10.66
CA THR A 180 1.12 -23.83 9.61
C THR A 180 -0.06 -22.98 10.03
N VAL A 181 -0.72 -22.38 9.04
CA VAL A 181 -1.93 -21.56 9.24
C VAL A 181 -3.12 -22.31 8.67
N SER A 182 -4.21 -22.38 9.42
CA SER A 182 -5.45 -23.04 8.97
C SER A 182 -6.46 -22.08 8.35
N LEU A 183 -6.52 -20.84 8.86
CA LEU A 183 -7.50 -19.84 8.47
C LEU A 183 -6.86 -18.48 8.30
N ILE A 184 -7.32 -17.75 7.28
CA ILE A 184 -7.15 -16.31 7.14
C ILE A 184 -8.53 -15.68 7.32
N LYS A 185 -8.65 -14.71 8.22
CA LYS A 185 -9.94 -14.05 8.49
C LYS A 185 -9.78 -12.60 8.91
N GLN A 186 -10.91 -11.91 9.00
CA GLN A 186 -10.99 -10.52 9.48
C GLN A 186 -10.08 -9.56 8.73
N VAL A 187 -9.88 -9.80 7.43
CA VAL A 187 -9.04 -8.96 6.60
C VAL A 187 -9.69 -7.58 6.51
N ARG A 188 -8.96 -6.55 6.95
CA ARG A 188 -9.37 -5.15 6.92
C ARG A 188 -8.33 -4.33 6.18
N ILE A 189 -8.77 -3.49 5.27
CA ILE A 189 -7.88 -2.68 4.44
C ILE A 189 -8.36 -1.23 4.45
N ILE A 190 -7.41 -0.29 4.49
CA ILE A 190 -7.63 1.09 4.08
C ILE A 190 -6.87 1.28 2.79
N ALA A 191 -7.60 1.44 1.68
CA ALA A 191 -6.99 1.75 0.41
C ALA A 191 -6.27 3.10 0.53
N ALA A 192 -5.04 3.17 0.04
CA ALA A 192 -4.29 4.41 0.02
C ALA A 192 -5.02 5.40 -0.89
N PRO A 193 -5.13 6.69 -0.49
CA PRO A 193 -5.61 7.71 -1.41
C PRO A 193 -4.69 7.73 -2.63
N GLY A 194 -5.26 7.91 -3.83
CA GLY A 194 -4.47 8.05 -5.05
C GLY A 194 -3.43 9.16 -4.88
N ALA A 195 -2.25 9.00 -5.49
CA ALA A 195 -1.12 9.90 -5.31
C ALA A 195 -1.53 11.36 -5.56
N ILE A 196 -1.66 12.14 -4.48
CA ILE A 196 -1.84 13.59 -4.56
C ILE A 196 -0.43 14.19 -4.64
N PRO A 197 -0.13 15.04 -5.64
CA PRO A 197 1.17 15.70 -5.70
C PRO A 197 1.50 16.39 -4.37
N GLU A 198 2.73 16.23 -3.90
CA GLU A 198 3.14 16.83 -2.63
C GLU A 198 3.11 18.37 -2.72
N PRO A 199 2.93 19.10 -1.60
CA PRO A 199 3.00 20.57 -1.57
C PRO A 199 4.25 21.15 -2.25
N SER A 200 5.38 20.43 -2.18
CA SER A 200 6.63 20.75 -2.87
C SER A 200 6.47 20.68 -4.40
N THR A 201 5.77 19.66 -4.91
CA THR A 201 5.43 19.51 -6.32
C THR A 201 4.52 20.65 -6.80
N TRP A 202 3.51 21.01 -6.01
CA TRP A 202 2.68 22.20 -6.29
C TRP A 202 3.54 23.47 -6.30
N GLY A 203 4.42 23.62 -5.31
CA GLY A 203 5.35 24.75 -5.22
C GLY A 203 6.25 24.86 -6.44
N MET A 204 6.84 23.75 -6.90
CA MET A 204 7.67 23.68 -8.10
C MET A 204 6.89 23.98 -9.37
N MET A 205 5.66 23.47 -9.49
CA MET A 205 4.77 23.74 -10.62
C MET A 205 4.43 25.24 -10.69
N LEU A 206 4.02 25.82 -9.56
CA LEU A 206 3.72 27.25 -9.45
C LEU A 206 4.95 28.12 -9.72
N LEU A 207 6.11 27.75 -9.20
CA LEU A 207 7.37 28.44 -9.44
C LEU A 207 7.78 28.36 -10.92
N GLY A 208 7.60 27.20 -11.57
CA GLY A 208 7.80 27.02 -13.01
C GLY A 208 6.91 27.95 -13.83
N PHE A 209 5.60 28.02 -13.50
CA PHE A 209 4.68 28.94 -14.17
C PHE A 209 5.02 30.40 -13.91
N ALA A 210 5.39 30.77 -12.69
CA ALA A 210 5.81 32.13 -12.36
C ALA A 210 7.07 32.53 -13.13
N GLY A 211 8.03 31.61 -13.26
CA GLY A 211 9.25 31.79 -14.04
C GLY A 211 8.96 32.05 -15.53
N ILE A 212 8.11 31.22 -16.14
CA ILE A 212 7.68 31.38 -17.54
C ILE A 212 6.94 32.71 -17.72
N GLY A 213 6.00 33.04 -16.83
CA GLY A 213 5.25 34.29 -16.87
C GLY A 213 6.15 35.53 -16.78
N MET A 214 7.16 35.49 -15.92
CA MET A 214 8.18 36.55 -15.81
C MET A 214 9.02 36.68 -17.08
N ALA A 215 9.44 35.57 -17.69
CA ALA A 215 10.20 35.58 -18.94
C ALA A 215 9.42 36.22 -20.09
N VAL A 216 8.14 35.86 -20.25
CA VAL A 216 7.23 36.45 -21.25
C VAL A 216 7.00 37.94 -20.99
N ARG A 217 6.81 38.34 -19.73
CA ARG A 217 6.64 39.77 -19.37
C ARG A 217 7.89 40.59 -19.68
N ARG A 218 9.08 40.01 -19.50
CA ARG A 218 10.36 40.69 -19.76
C ARG A 218 10.68 40.77 -21.25
N SER A 219 10.35 39.76 -22.06
CA SER A 219 10.59 39.77 -23.50
C SER A 219 9.78 40.87 -24.20
N LYS A 220 8.53 41.09 -23.80
CA LYS A 220 7.68 42.16 -24.35
C LYS A 220 8.23 43.58 -24.16
N LYS A 221 8.99 43.84 -23.09
CA LYS A 221 9.56 45.18 -22.83
C LYS A 221 10.82 45.51 -23.65
N ARG A 222 11.41 44.52 -24.33
CA ARG A 222 12.70 44.69 -25.04
C ARG A 222 12.58 45.03 -26.53
N ASN A 223 11.38 45.02 -27.10
CA ASN A 223 11.16 45.41 -28.50
C ASN A 223 10.28 46.67 -28.62
N PRO A 224 10.81 47.88 -28.34
CA PRO A 224 10.18 49.12 -28.79
C PRO A 224 10.42 49.39 -30.30
N ALA A 225 11.31 48.65 -30.96
CA ALA A 225 11.80 48.96 -32.31
C ALA A 225 10.84 48.61 -33.47
N LEU A 226 9.73 47.91 -33.23
CA LEU A 226 8.74 47.57 -34.28
C LEU A 226 7.50 48.48 -34.29
N LEU A 227 7.44 49.48 -33.40
CA LEU A 227 6.33 50.43 -33.32
C LEU A 227 6.65 51.80 -33.97
N GLN A 228 7.77 51.89 -34.70
CA GLN A 228 8.27 53.13 -35.28
C GLN A 228 8.51 52.98 -36.80
N ILE A 229 7.50 52.50 -37.53
CA ILE A 229 7.37 52.73 -38.98
C ILE A 229 5.89 53.00 -39.26
N ALA A 230 5.50 54.27 -39.12
CA ALA A 230 4.28 54.88 -39.69
C ALA A 230 4.50 56.39 -39.79
#